data_AF-M7SS18-F1
#
_entry.id   AF-M7SS18-F1
#
_cell.length_a   1.000
_cell.length_b   1.000
_cell.length_c   1.000
_cell.angle_alpha   90.00
_cell.angle_beta   90.00
_cell.angle_gamma   90.00
#
_symmetry.space_group_name_H-M   'P 1'
#
loop_
_entity.id
_entity.type
_entity.pdbx_description
1 polymer ?
#
loop_
_entity_poly.entity_id
_entity_poly.type
_entity_poly.pdbx_seq_one_letter_code
_entity_poly.pdbx_strand_id
1 'polypeptide(L)'
;MAAQPSLWLGEAFATAKEDFKRSLKNPAQYDFSKVTSIDDVYDEAEKIQRQQAKTKTLRGLNRLQPFLNALNEYSGIIDAFVQAKPEIMSLIWGPLKFLLHAASSLLSVFDKVVKVLADVGMTLPSFQAYA
;
A
#
# COMPACT_ATOMS: atom_id res chain seq x y z
N MET A 1 5.29 -24.59 -16.97
CA MET A 1 4.50 -23.69 -17.85
C MET A 1 3.78 -22.73 -16.92
N ALA A 2 4.20 -21.46 -16.84
CA ALA A 2 3.52 -20.48 -16.00
C ALA A 2 2.14 -20.20 -16.61
N ALA A 3 1.07 -20.34 -15.82
CA ALA A 3 -0.28 -20.00 -16.24
C ALA A 3 -0.31 -18.54 -16.71
N GLN A 4 -0.81 -18.28 -17.92
CA GLN A 4 -1.01 -16.92 -18.37
C GLN A 4 -1.96 -16.20 -17.39
N PRO A 5 -1.62 -14.97 -16.92
CA PRO A 5 -2.51 -14.20 -16.07
C PRO A 5 -3.85 -14.07 -16.79
N SER A 6 -4.92 -14.54 -16.16
CA SER A 6 -6.25 -14.56 -16.75
C SER A 6 -6.72 -13.14 -17.08
N LEU A 7 -7.22 -12.93 -18.30
CA LEU A 7 -7.65 -11.62 -18.82
C LEU A 7 -8.51 -10.79 -17.85
N TRP A 8 -9.41 -11.45 -17.10
CA TRP A 8 -10.28 -10.81 -16.11
C TRP A 8 -9.51 -10.13 -14.96
N LEU A 9 -8.32 -10.62 -14.62
CA LEU A 9 -7.52 -10.05 -13.53
C LEU A 9 -6.96 -8.69 -13.92
N GLY A 10 -6.48 -8.56 -15.16
CA GLY A 10 -6.01 -7.28 -15.70
C GLY A 10 -7.11 -6.23 -15.77
N GLU A 11 -8.31 -6.64 -16.18
CA GLU A 11 -9.50 -5.76 -16.19
C GLU A 11 -9.89 -5.33 -14.78
N ALA A 12 -9.95 -6.25 -13.82
CA ALA A 12 -10.28 -5.93 -12.43
C ALA A 12 -9.32 -4.88 -11.82
N PHE A 13 -8.01 -5.02 -12.05
CA PHE A 13 -7.02 -4.03 -11.62
C PHE A 13 -7.19 -2.68 -12.33
N ALA A 14 -7.44 -2.68 -13.64
CA ALA A 14 -7.67 -1.46 -14.41
C ALA A 14 -8.94 -0.72 -13.95
N THR A 15 -10.01 -1.45 -13.62
CA THR A 15 -11.24 -0.87 -13.05
C THR A 15 -10.97 -0.27 -11.68
N ALA A 16 -10.32 -1.02 -10.79
CA ALA A 16 -9.98 -0.54 -9.45
C ALA A 16 -9.11 0.72 -9.47
N LYS A 17 -8.16 0.83 -10.43
CA LYS A 17 -7.36 2.05 -10.68
C LYS A 17 -8.22 3.27 -10.90
N GLU A 18 -9.13 3.16 -11.84
CA GLU A 18 -9.92 4.29 -12.30
C GLU A 18 -10.95 4.69 -11.25
N ASP A 19 -11.54 3.73 -10.54
CA ASP A 19 -12.45 4.00 -9.42
C ASP A 19 -11.71 4.69 -8.26
N PHE A 20 -10.50 4.24 -7.93
CA PHE A 20 -9.68 4.90 -6.92
C PHE A 20 -9.34 6.34 -7.33
N LYS A 21 -8.87 6.56 -8.55
CA LYS A 21 -8.56 7.93 -9.04
C LYS A 21 -9.78 8.84 -9.00
N ARG A 22 -10.97 8.34 -9.37
CA ARG A 22 -12.24 9.10 -9.33
C ARG A 22 -12.65 9.47 -7.91
N SER A 23 -12.28 8.66 -6.91
CA SER A 23 -12.58 8.95 -5.50
C SER A 23 -11.74 10.11 -4.93
N LEU A 24 -10.62 10.47 -5.59
CA LEU A 24 -9.72 11.53 -5.10
C LEU A 24 -10.30 12.91 -5.41
N LYS A 25 -10.30 13.79 -4.41
CA LYS A 25 -10.82 15.16 -4.55
C LYS A 25 -10.06 16.00 -5.58
N ASN A 26 -8.75 15.79 -5.68
CA ASN A 26 -7.88 16.37 -6.70
C ASN A 26 -6.93 15.26 -7.18
N PRO A 27 -7.25 14.50 -8.24
CA PRO A 27 -6.40 13.40 -8.70
C PRO A 27 -5.10 13.90 -9.35
N ALA A 28 -5.11 15.08 -9.99
CA ALA A 28 -3.98 15.63 -10.73
C ALA A 28 -2.77 16.03 -9.84
N GLN A 29 -2.96 16.19 -8.53
CA GLN A 29 -1.85 16.46 -7.59
C GLN A 29 -1.13 15.17 -7.15
N TYR A 30 -1.64 13.99 -7.53
CA TYR A 30 -1.08 12.70 -7.12
C TYR A 30 -0.51 11.95 -8.31
N ASP A 31 0.82 11.87 -8.36
CA ASP A 31 1.53 11.07 -9.34
C ASP A 31 1.92 9.71 -8.73
N PHE A 32 1.01 8.74 -8.87
CA PHE A 32 1.24 7.37 -8.40
C PHE A 32 2.18 6.58 -9.30
N SER A 33 2.48 7.05 -10.51
CA SER A 33 3.30 6.32 -11.49
C SER A 33 4.73 6.06 -11.01
N LYS A 34 5.18 6.84 -10.02
CA LYS A 34 6.50 6.74 -9.39
C LYS A 34 6.56 5.79 -8.19
N VAL A 35 5.42 5.22 -7.79
CA VAL A 35 5.33 4.32 -6.63
C VAL A 35 5.15 2.92 -7.17
N THR A 36 6.24 2.20 -7.38
CA THR A 36 6.21 0.92 -8.12
C THR A 36 6.60 -0.27 -7.27
N SER A 37 7.02 -0.04 -6.03
CA SER A 37 7.51 -1.08 -5.13
C SER A 37 6.98 -0.90 -3.71
N ILE A 38 7.08 -1.96 -2.92
CA ILE A 38 6.84 -1.88 -1.49
C ILE A 38 7.88 -1.00 -0.77
N ASP A 39 9.11 -0.92 -1.29
CA ASP A 39 10.17 -0.05 -0.76
C ASP A 39 9.73 1.41 -0.76
N ASP A 40 9.00 1.85 -1.78
CA ASP A 40 8.44 3.20 -1.84
C ASP A 40 7.44 3.51 -0.70
N VAL A 41 6.78 2.46 -0.17
CA VAL A 41 5.85 2.53 0.97
C VAL A 41 6.63 2.51 2.29
N TYR A 42 7.67 1.69 2.39
CA TYR A 42 8.60 1.66 3.53
C TYR A 42 9.31 3.01 3.71
N ASP A 43 9.83 3.59 2.65
CA ASP A 43 10.51 4.89 2.67
C ASP A 43 9.60 6.01 3.17
N GLU A 44 8.32 6.00 2.78
CA GLU A 44 7.36 6.97 3.27
C GLU A 44 7.02 6.74 4.75
N ALA A 45 6.88 5.49 5.17
CA ALA A 45 6.68 5.14 6.57
C ALA A 45 7.87 5.61 7.44
N GLU A 46 9.11 5.34 7.02
CA GLU A 46 10.32 5.83 7.70
C GLU A 46 10.37 7.35 7.76
N LYS A 47 10.06 8.03 6.65
CA LYS A 47 10.04 9.49 6.59
C LYS A 47 9.04 10.09 7.59
N ILE A 48 7.84 9.51 7.68
CA ILE A 48 6.84 9.91 8.67
C ILE A 48 7.36 9.67 10.09
N GLN A 49 8.04 8.55 10.36
CA GLN A 49 8.63 8.25 11.66
C GLN A 49 9.70 9.28 12.06
N ARG A 50 10.60 9.63 11.13
CA ARG A 50 11.62 10.66 11.35
C ARG A 50 11.00 12.03 11.62
N GLN A 51 9.87 12.35 10.98
CA GLN A 51 9.13 13.59 11.26
C GLN A 51 8.43 13.57 12.62
N GLN A 52 7.78 12.46 13.00
CA GLN A 52 7.13 12.31 14.30
C GLN A 52 8.12 12.24 15.47
N ALA A 53 9.35 11.75 15.24
CA ALA A 53 10.42 11.76 16.23
C ALA A 53 10.78 13.19 16.68
N LYS A 54 10.73 14.15 15.74
CA LYS A 54 10.99 15.57 16.02
C LYS A 54 9.86 16.22 16.83
N THR A 55 8.64 15.70 16.73
CA THR A 55 7.44 16.25 17.38
C THR A 55 6.95 15.44 18.59
N LYS A 56 7.69 14.40 19.01
CA LYS A 56 7.38 13.48 20.13
C LYS A 56 6.06 12.70 20.00
N THR A 57 5.50 12.55 18.80
CA THR A 57 4.23 11.84 18.54
C THR A 57 4.42 10.40 18.02
N LEU A 58 5.50 9.74 18.44
CA LEU A 58 6.06 8.47 17.93
C LEU A 58 5.19 7.19 18.06
N ARG A 59 3.93 7.26 18.49
CA ARG A 59 3.21 6.05 18.94
C ARG A 59 2.54 5.24 17.83
N GLY A 60 2.26 5.85 16.68
CA GLY A 60 1.51 5.18 15.61
C GLY A 60 2.35 4.16 14.83
N LEU A 61 3.57 4.52 14.43
CA LEU A 61 4.29 3.79 13.37
C LEU A 61 4.74 2.37 13.72
N ASN A 62 5.12 2.09 14.97
CA ASN A 62 5.46 0.71 15.38
C ASN A 62 4.27 -0.25 15.19
N ARG A 63 3.03 0.26 15.18
CA ARG A 63 1.83 -0.53 14.97
C ARG A 63 1.62 -0.89 13.48
N LEU A 64 2.31 -0.23 12.55
CA LEU A 64 2.30 -0.59 11.11
C LEU A 64 3.23 -1.76 10.79
N GLN A 65 4.17 -2.11 11.68
CA GLN A 65 5.15 -3.16 11.40
C GLN A 65 4.50 -4.49 10.97
N PRO A 66 3.41 -4.99 11.61
CA PRO A 66 2.76 -6.22 11.16
C PRO A 66 2.19 -6.12 9.74
N PHE A 67 1.66 -4.96 9.36
CA PHE A 67 1.15 -4.70 8.02
C PHE A 67 2.24 -4.70 6.96
N LEU A 68 3.33 -3.97 7.23
CA LEU A 68 4.46 -3.86 6.31
C LEU A 68 5.13 -5.23 6.11
N ASN A 69 5.32 -5.99 7.18
CA ASN A 69 5.87 -7.34 7.11
C ASN A 69 5.00 -8.27 6.25
N ALA A 70 3.68 -8.27 6.48
CA ALA A 70 2.75 -9.05 5.68
C ALA A 70 2.79 -8.63 4.21
N LEU A 71 2.73 -7.34 3.91
CA LEU A 71 2.84 -6.86 2.53
C LEU A 71 4.15 -7.27 1.86
N ASN A 72 5.26 -7.34 2.59
CA ASN A 72 6.54 -7.76 2.06
C ASN A 72 6.54 -9.25 1.68
N GLU A 73 5.93 -10.10 2.49
CA GLU A 73 5.71 -11.51 2.15
C GLU A 73 4.81 -11.65 0.91
N TYR A 74 3.81 -10.77 0.76
CA TYR A 74 2.93 -10.75 -0.42
C TYR A 74 3.55 -10.10 -1.66
N SER A 75 4.53 -9.21 -1.51
CA SER A 75 5.13 -8.47 -2.64
C SER A 75 5.71 -9.44 -3.67
N GLY A 76 6.42 -10.48 -3.24
CA GLY A 76 6.99 -11.47 -4.15
C GLY A 76 5.93 -12.22 -4.98
N ILE A 77 4.75 -12.47 -4.40
CA ILE A 77 3.61 -13.07 -5.11
C ILE A 77 3.05 -12.06 -6.12
N ILE A 78 2.80 -10.83 -5.67
CA ILE A 78 2.28 -9.75 -6.51
C ILE A 78 3.22 -9.49 -7.70
N ASP A 79 4.52 -9.45 -7.47
CA ASP A 79 5.56 -9.25 -8.49
C ASP A 79 5.57 -10.38 -9.53
N ALA A 80 5.42 -11.64 -9.07
CA ALA A 80 5.35 -12.81 -9.93
C ALA A 80 4.06 -12.84 -10.79
N PHE A 81 2.91 -12.47 -10.21
CA PHE A 81 1.62 -12.48 -10.91
C PHE A 81 1.46 -11.33 -11.89
N VAL A 82 1.98 -10.16 -11.55
CA VAL A 82 1.79 -8.92 -12.33
C VAL A 82 2.87 -8.77 -13.43
N GLN A 83 3.86 -9.66 -13.46
CA GLN A 83 4.97 -9.64 -14.44
C GLN A 83 5.62 -8.25 -14.56
N ALA A 84 5.75 -7.55 -13.44
CA ALA A 84 6.30 -6.20 -13.37
C ALA A 84 5.62 -5.15 -14.27
N LYS A 85 4.29 -5.21 -14.48
CA LYS A 85 3.55 -4.10 -15.13
C LYS A 85 3.51 -2.87 -14.19
N PRO A 86 4.25 -1.77 -14.48
CA PRO A 86 4.38 -0.62 -13.57
C PRO A 86 3.05 0.07 -13.30
N GLU A 87 2.15 0.00 -14.28
CA GLU A 87 0.81 0.55 -14.20
C GLU A 87 -0.12 -0.13 -13.21
N ILE A 88 0.12 -1.41 -12.90
CA ILE A 88 -0.65 -2.17 -11.91
C ILE A 88 0.02 -2.04 -10.54
N MET A 89 1.36 -2.05 -10.51
CA MET A 89 2.13 -1.82 -9.29
C MET A 89 1.81 -0.47 -8.65
N SER A 90 1.72 0.58 -9.46
CA SER A 90 1.31 1.92 -9.00
C SER A 90 -0.09 1.99 -8.38
N LEU A 91 -0.95 0.99 -8.60
CA LEU A 91 -2.30 0.91 -7.99
C LEU A 91 -2.32 0.24 -6.66
N ILE A 92 -1.32 -0.60 -6.40
CA ILE A 92 -1.20 -1.29 -5.14
C ILE A 92 -0.42 -0.36 -4.22
N TRP A 93 0.78 0.05 -4.64
CA TRP A 93 1.70 0.80 -3.80
C TRP A 93 1.34 2.28 -3.70
N GLY A 94 0.85 2.90 -4.78
CA GLY A 94 0.48 4.32 -4.81
C GLY A 94 -0.58 4.73 -3.77
N PRO A 95 -1.74 4.06 -3.72
CA PRO A 95 -2.78 4.32 -2.72
C PRO A 95 -2.31 4.06 -1.28
N LEU A 96 -1.49 3.02 -1.06
CA LEU A 96 -0.95 2.70 0.26
C LEU A 96 -0.01 3.80 0.77
N LYS A 97 0.94 4.24 -0.08
CA LYS A 97 1.82 5.37 0.22
C LYS A 97 1.01 6.64 0.49
N PHE A 98 -0.02 6.89 -0.30
CA PHE A 98 -0.89 8.06 -0.12
C PHE A 98 -1.68 8.02 1.18
N LEU A 99 -2.27 6.88 1.55
CA LEU A 99 -2.99 6.74 2.80
C LEU A 99 -2.09 7.01 4.01
N LEU A 100 -0.86 6.48 4.00
CA LEU A 100 0.13 6.76 5.03
C LEU A 100 0.48 8.26 5.10
N HIS A 101 0.75 8.86 3.95
CA HIS A 101 1.08 10.28 3.86
C HIS A 101 -0.07 11.18 4.31
N ALA A 102 -1.29 10.97 3.80
CA ALA A 102 -2.47 11.74 4.14
C ALA A 102 -2.83 11.61 5.63
N ALA A 103 -2.78 10.40 6.16
CA ALA A 103 -3.12 10.14 7.56
C ALA A 103 -2.08 10.79 8.51
N SER A 104 -0.81 10.91 8.10
CA SER A 104 0.24 11.52 8.94
C SER A 104 -0.03 12.99 9.33
N SER A 105 -0.88 13.69 8.57
CA SER A 105 -1.26 15.09 8.82
C SER A 105 -2.26 15.26 9.98
N LEU A 106 -3.03 14.23 10.31
CA LEU A 106 -4.01 14.22 11.41
C LEU A 106 -3.75 13.01 12.32
N LEU A 107 -3.17 13.23 13.50
CA LEU A 107 -2.80 12.17 14.46
C LEU A 107 -3.93 11.17 14.76
N SER A 108 -5.18 11.63 14.91
CA SER A 108 -6.34 10.77 15.18
C SER A 108 -6.79 9.94 13.97
N VAL A 109 -6.55 10.42 12.75
CA VAL A 109 -6.80 9.68 11.51
C VAL A 109 -5.66 8.71 11.26
N PHE A 110 -4.42 9.12 11.54
CA PHE A 110 -3.24 8.25 11.52
C PHE A 110 -3.45 7.01 12.37
N ASP A 111 -3.81 7.16 13.65
CA ASP A 111 -4.00 6.02 14.55
C ASP A 111 -5.08 5.04 14.07
N LYS A 112 -6.14 5.53 13.41
CA LYS A 112 -7.21 4.69 12.85
C LYS A 112 -6.75 3.97 11.59
N VAL A 113 -6.12 4.67 10.66
CA VAL A 113 -5.59 4.11 9.41
C VAL A 113 -4.54 3.06 9.73
N VAL A 114 -3.59 3.39 10.62
CA VAL A 114 -2.57 2.48 11.10
C VAL A 114 -3.17 1.22 11.73
N LYS A 115 -4.23 1.36 12.54
CA LYS A 115 -4.92 0.21 13.12
C LYS A 115 -5.54 -0.69 12.05
N VAL A 116 -6.27 -0.12 11.10
CA VAL A 116 -6.90 -0.90 10.02
C VAL A 116 -5.84 -1.60 9.17
N LEU A 117 -4.76 -0.92 8.83
CA LEU A 117 -3.64 -1.52 8.10
C LEU A 117 -3.00 -2.66 8.90
N ALA A 118 -2.76 -2.46 10.21
CA ALA A 118 -2.26 -3.51 11.09
C ALA A 118 -3.16 -4.75 11.14
N ASP A 119 -4.48 -4.54 11.27
CA ASP A 119 -5.49 -5.60 11.28
C ASP A 119 -5.46 -6.38 9.94
N VAL A 120 -5.38 -5.67 8.80
CA VAL A 120 -5.20 -6.29 7.47
C VAL A 120 -3.92 -7.14 7.44
N GLY A 121 -2.81 -6.61 7.96
CA GLY A 121 -1.54 -7.33 8.11
C GLY A 121 -1.66 -8.63 8.87
N MET A 122 -2.45 -8.67 9.95
CA MET A 122 -2.67 -9.89 10.74
C MET A 122 -3.58 -10.90 10.02
N THR A 123 -4.48 -10.44 9.14
CA THR A 123 -5.36 -11.33 8.35
C THR A 123 -4.74 -11.82 7.04
N LEU A 124 -3.72 -11.14 6.54
CA LEU A 124 -3.04 -11.49 5.30
C LEU A 124 -2.42 -12.90 5.32
N PRO A 125 -1.74 -13.38 6.38
CA PRO A 125 -1.20 -14.74 6.45
C PRO A 125 -2.23 -15.85 6.19
N SER A 126 -3.52 -15.63 6.48
CA SER A 126 -4.60 -16.59 6.17
C SER A 126 -4.70 -16.91 4.67
N PHE A 127 -4.25 -16.00 3.79
CA PHE A 127 -4.26 -16.21 2.35
C PHE A 127 -3.08 -17.05 1.85
N GLN A 128 -2.03 -17.28 2.65
CA GLN A 128 -0.94 -18.22 2.31
C GLN A 128 -1.47 -19.66 2.23
N ALA A 129 -2.55 -19.98 2.95
CA ALA A 129 -3.21 -21.28 2.86
C ALA A 129 -3.89 -21.52 1.49
N TYR A 130 -4.06 -20.48 0.68
CA TYR A 130 -4.71 -20.51 -0.63
C TYR A 130 -3.76 -20.15 -1.79
N ALA A 131 -2.48 -19.89 -1.50
CA ALA A 131 -1.45 -19.53 -2.47
C ALA A 131 -0.82 -20.78 -3.12
#